data_AF-A0A067GMT6-F1
#
_entry.id   AF-A0A067GMT6-F1
#
_cell.length_a   1.000
_cell.length_b   1.000
_cell.length_c   1.000
_cell.angle_alpha   90.00
_cell.angle_beta   90.00
_cell.angle_gamma   90.00
#
_symmetry.space_group_name_H-M   'P 1'
#
loop_
_entity.id
_entity.type
_entity.pdbx_description
1 polymer ?
#
loop_
_entity_poly.entity_id
_entity_poly.type
_entity_poly.pdbx_seq_one_letter_code
_entity_poly.pdbx_strand_id
1 'polypeptide(L)'
;MAGTGVSSSPAYSTSSPSQTPLKRVGTHNGSFHCDEALGCFMIRLTDKFFNAQIVRSRDPKVLDDLDAVLDVGGVYDPSNDCYDHHQKGFEEVFGHGFSTKLSSAGLVYKHFGKELIAKELNVDEGHPDVHRLFLAVYKNFMEAIDAIDNGINQYDTDKPPRYVNNTNLSSRVGKLNLDWTEPDQSAERENEAFQQGMDLAGKEFLDVSFF
;
A
#
# COMPACT_ATOMS: atom_id res chain seq x y z
N MET A 1 -61.19 -22.94 40.56
CA MET A 1 -60.47 -23.42 39.36
C MET A 1 -59.15 -22.69 39.31
N ALA A 2 -58.06 -23.44 39.31
CA ALA A 2 -56.70 -22.91 39.24
C ALA A 2 -56.38 -22.44 37.81
N GLY A 3 -55.71 -21.30 37.68
CA GLY A 3 -55.17 -20.80 36.43
C GLY A 3 -53.82 -20.15 36.69
N THR A 4 -52.75 -20.94 36.56
CA THR A 4 -51.35 -20.53 36.64
C THR A 4 -50.95 -19.83 35.33
N GLY A 5 -50.67 -18.53 35.38
CA GLY A 5 -50.04 -17.79 34.28
C GLY A 5 -48.52 -17.88 34.37
N VAL A 6 -47.88 -18.47 33.37
CA VAL A 6 -46.42 -18.54 33.25
C VAL A 6 -45.94 -17.27 32.53
N SER A 7 -45.17 -16.44 33.23
CA SER A 7 -44.45 -15.29 32.65
C SER A 7 -43.22 -15.81 31.93
N SER A 8 -43.16 -15.63 30.61
CA SER A 8 -41.97 -15.94 29.79
C SER A 8 -41.07 -14.71 29.77
N SER A 9 -39.83 -14.87 30.24
CA SER A 9 -38.79 -13.85 30.13
C SER A 9 -38.27 -13.81 28.69
N PRO A 10 -37.97 -12.64 28.10
CA PRO A 10 -37.42 -12.57 26.76
C PRO A 10 -35.97 -13.09 26.77
N ALA A 11 -35.70 -14.07 25.90
CA ALA A 11 -34.35 -14.56 25.66
C ALA A 11 -33.51 -13.43 25.05
N TYR A 12 -32.47 -13.00 25.78
CA TYR A 12 -31.41 -12.16 25.23
C TYR A 12 -30.70 -12.94 24.12
N SER A 13 -30.91 -12.52 22.88
CA SER A 13 -30.16 -13.04 21.73
C SER A 13 -28.76 -12.42 21.78
N THR A 14 -27.76 -13.21 22.18
CA THR A 14 -26.35 -12.85 22.05
C THR A 14 -25.92 -13.16 20.62
N SER A 15 -26.35 -12.35 19.65
CA SER A 15 -25.71 -12.35 18.34
C SER A 15 -24.33 -11.70 18.51
N SER A 16 -23.29 -12.52 18.49
CA SER A 16 -21.91 -12.06 18.31
C SER A 16 -21.84 -11.29 16.98
N PRO A 17 -21.10 -10.18 16.88
CA PRO A 17 -20.92 -9.52 15.59
C PRO A 17 -20.27 -10.51 14.62
N SER A 18 -20.92 -10.77 13.49
CA SER A 18 -20.32 -11.54 12.41
C SER A 18 -19.08 -10.78 11.95
N GLN A 19 -17.89 -11.23 12.34
CA GLN A 19 -16.65 -10.73 11.77
C GLN A 19 -16.64 -11.14 10.31
N THR A 20 -16.93 -10.20 9.41
CA THR A 20 -16.56 -10.35 8.01
C THR A 20 -15.07 -10.69 7.98
N PRO A 21 -14.66 -11.75 7.25
CA PRO A 21 -13.25 -12.09 7.16
C PRO A 21 -12.48 -10.88 6.62
N LEU A 22 -11.32 -10.60 7.23
CA LEU A 22 -10.44 -9.53 6.76
C LEU A 22 -10.06 -9.80 5.30
N LYS A 23 -10.11 -8.75 4.49
CA LYS A 23 -9.58 -8.78 3.12
C LYS A 23 -8.11 -9.17 3.13
N ARG A 24 -7.64 -9.77 2.04
CA ARG A 24 -6.26 -10.23 1.88
C ARG A 24 -5.64 -9.55 0.67
N VAL A 25 -4.49 -8.92 0.89
CA VAL A 25 -3.75 -8.19 -0.15
C VAL A 25 -2.40 -8.87 -0.36
N GLY A 26 -2.11 -9.21 -1.61
CA GLY A 26 -0.88 -9.87 -2.02
C GLY A 26 0.22 -8.90 -2.40
N THR A 27 1.46 -9.24 -2.07
CA THR A 27 2.66 -8.67 -2.69
C THR A 27 3.77 -9.72 -2.75
N HIS A 28 4.92 -9.43 -3.34
CA HIS A 28 5.99 -10.41 -3.43
C HIS A 28 6.71 -10.64 -2.09
N ASN A 29 7.22 -11.87 -1.88
CA ASN A 29 8.13 -12.20 -0.78
C ASN A 29 9.60 -11.89 -1.16
N GLY A 30 10.59 -12.25 -0.33
CA GLY A 30 12.00 -11.92 -0.55
C GLY A 30 12.35 -10.48 -0.19
N SER A 31 13.45 -9.98 -0.77
CA SER A 31 13.82 -8.57 -0.64
C SER A 31 12.69 -7.67 -1.11
N PHE A 32 12.45 -6.59 -0.38
CA PHE A 32 11.40 -5.62 -0.62
C PHE A 32 11.93 -4.20 -0.84
N HIS A 33 11.16 -3.40 -1.55
CA HIS A 33 11.39 -2.00 -1.83
C HIS A 33 10.43 -1.12 -1.03
N CYS A 34 10.43 0.16 -1.38
CA CYS A 34 9.61 1.13 -0.69
C CYS A 34 8.23 1.28 -1.30
N ASP A 35 8.08 0.97 -2.58
CA ASP A 35 6.83 1.16 -3.28
C ASP A 35 5.81 0.11 -2.85
N GLU A 36 6.14 -1.18 -2.77
CA GLU A 36 5.19 -2.19 -2.32
C GLU A 36 4.95 -2.10 -0.80
N ALA A 37 5.95 -1.72 -0.01
CA ALA A 37 5.76 -1.41 1.41
C ALA A 37 4.77 -0.24 1.62
N LEU A 38 4.95 0.87 0.90
CA LEU A 38 4.06 2.02 0.97
C LEU A 38 2.67 1.73 0.37
N GLY A 39 2.60 1.02 -0.76
CA GLY A 39 1.37 0.61 -1.42
C GLY A 39 0.52 -0.28 -0.50
N CYS A 40 1.12 -1.28 0.14
CA CYS A 40 0.45 -2.12 1.14
C CYS A 40 -0.01 -1.33 2.36
N PHE A 41 0.74 -0.31 2.80
CA PHE A 41 0.29 0.56 3.88
C PHE A 41 -0.94 1.38 3.47
N MET A 42 -0.86 2.09 2.35
CA MET A 42 -1.92 2.96 1.85
C MET A 42 -3.22 2.20 1.58
N ILE A 43 -3.16 1.05 0.89
CA ILE A 43 -4.36 0.30 0.54
C ILE A 43 -5.11 -0.18 1.80
N ARG A 44 -4.40 -0.50 2.89
CA ARG A 44 -5.00 -0.90 4.18
C ARG A 44 -5.75 0.22 4.91
N LEU A 45 -5.59 1.46 4.48
CA LEU A 45 -6.33 2.63 5.00
C LEU A 45 -7.61 2.91 4.20
N THR A 46 -7.78 2.25 3.05
CA THR A 46 -9.00 2.39 2.23
C THR A 46 -10.20 1.69 2.87
N ASP A 47 -11.42 2.08 2.50
CA ASP A 47 -12.64 1.47 3.00
C ASP A 47 -12.76 0.02 2.53
N LYS A 48 -12.37 -0.22 1.27
CA LYS A 48 -12.47 -1.54 0.65
C LYS A 48 -11.53 -2.56 1.27
N PHE A 49 -10.33 -2.15 1.67
CA PHE A 49 -9.28 -3.03 2.18
C PHE A 49 -8.88 -2.67 3.62
N PHE A 50 -9.78 -2.05 4.38
CA PHE A 50 -9.48 -1.57 5.73
C PHE A 50 -8.91 -2.71 6.59
N ASN A 51 -7.70 -2.50 7.10
CA ASN A 51 -6.97 -3.47 7.91
C ASN A 51 -6.77 -4.85 7.23
N ALA A 52 -6.70 -4.89 5.90
CA ALA A 52 -6.45 -6.13 5.17
C ALA A 52 -5.17 -6.83 5.65
N GLN A 53 -5.20 -8.16 5.64
CA GLN A 53 -4.04 -9.00 5.90
C GLN A 53 -3.09 -8.93 4.69
N ILE A 54 -1.82 -8.64 4.94
CA ILE A 54 -0.79 -8.73 3.91
C ILE A 54 -0.31 -10.18 3.77
N VAL A 55 -0.27 -10.66 2.54
CA VAL A 55 0.21 -11.98 2.16
C VAL A 55 1.39 -11.80 1.19
N ARG A 56 2.57 -12.30 1.55
CA ARG A 56 3.78 -12.16 0.72
C ARG A 56 4.09 -13.48 -0.01
N SER A 57 3.97 -13.49 -1.33
CA SER A 57 4.17 -14.66 -2.19
C SER A 57 4.40 -14.27 -3.65
N ARG A 58 5.10 -15.13 -4.40
CA ARG A 58 5.15 -15.08 -5.87
C ARG A 58 4.43 -16.26 -6.53
N ASP A 59 3.84 -17.17 -5.76
CA ASP A 59 3.10 -18.31 -6.31
C ASP A 59 1.77 -17.82 -6.88
N PRO A 60 1.53 -17.92 -8.20
CA PRO A 60 0.28 -17.48 -8.83
C PRO A 60 -0.96 -18.13 -8.17
N LYS A 61 -0.86 -19.39 -7.72
CA LYS A 61 -1.98 -20.06 -7.06
C LYS A 61 -2.36 -19.43 -5.72
N VAL A 62 -1.40 -18.84 -5.02
CA VAL A 62 -1.67 -18.10 -3.78
C VAL A 62 -2.30 -16.75 -4.11
N LEU A 63 -1.81 -16.10 -5.19
CA LEU A 63 -2.23 -14.76 -5.61
C LEU A 63 -3.66 -14.74 -6.18
N ASP A 64 -4.05 -15.78 -6.93
CA ASP A 64 -5.38 -15.91 -7.57
C ASP A 64 -6.54 -15.88 -6.56
N ASP A 65 -6.29 -16.24 -5.29
CA ASP A 65 -7.28 -16.29 -4.21
C ASP A 65 -7.32 -15.01 -3.34
N LEU A 66 -6.56 -13.96 -3.70
CA LEU A 66 -6.46 -12.72 -2.91
C LEU A 66 -7.42 -11.64 -3.43
N ASP A 67 -7.76 -10.69 -2.56
CA ASP A 67 -8.70 -9.62 -2.89
C ASP A 67 -8.06 -8.45 -3.67
N ALA A 68 -6.74 -8.32 -3.61
CA ALA A 68 -5.93 -7.40 -4.41
C ALA A 68 -4.48 -7.89 -4.45
N VAL A 69 -3.72 -7.46 -5.47
CA VAL A 69 -2.30 -7.79 -5.60
C VAL A 69 -1.50 -6.56 -6.04
N LEU A 70 -0.36 -6.33 -5.39
CA LEU A 70 0.52 -5.19 -5.60
C LEU A 70 1.93 -5.71 -5.86
N ASP A 71 2.60 -5.13 -6.84
CA ASP A 71 4.01 -5.42 -7.16
C ASP A 71 4.32 -6.90 -7.45
N VAL A 72 3.28 -7.64 -7.84
CA VAL A 72 3.39 -9.04 -8.21
C VAL A 72 2.22 -9.44 -9.10
N GLY A 73 2.45 -10.44 -9.97
CA GLY A 73 1.45 -10.98 -10.89
C GLY A 73 1.58 -10.51 -12.33
N GLY A 74 2.37 -9.46 -12.59
CA GLY A 74 2.68 -8.94 -13.92
C GLY A 74 1.50 -8.28 -14.63
N VAL A 75 0.51 -7.79 -13.88
CA VAL A 75 -0.73 -7.21 -14.40
C VAL A 75 -1.09 -5.93 -13.67
N TYR A 76 -1.35 -4.87 -14.44
CA TYR A 76 -2.10 -3.70 -13.99
C TYR A 76 -3.53 -3.80 -14.49
N ASP A 77 -4.46 -4.05 -13.57
CA ASP A 77 -5.89 -4.07 -13.82
C ASP A 77 -6.64 -3.53 -12.58
N PRO A 78 -6.96 -2.23 -12.56
CA PRO A 78 -7.66 -1.62 -11.42
C PRO A 78 -9.09 -2.13 -11.25
N SER A 79 -9.68 -2.77 -12.27
CA SER A 79 -11.02 -3.38 -12.12
C SER A 79 -11.01 -4.68 -11.32
N ASN A 80 -9.84 -5.33 -11.22
CA ASN A 80 -9.59 -6.53 -10.42
C ASN A 80 -8.58 -6.27 -9.28
N ASP A 81 -8.31 -5.00 -8.97
CA ASP A 81 -7.36 -4.58 -7.91
C ASP A 81 -5.95 -5.17 -8.06
N CYS A 82 -5.49 -5.31 -9.30
CA CYS A 82 -4.12 -5.69 -9.63
C CYS A 82 -3.31 -4.44 -9.96
N TYR A 83 -2.25 -4.19 -9.19
CA TYR A 83 -1.45 -2.98 -9.27
C TYR A 83 0.04 -3.30 -9.45
N ASP A 84 0.41 -4.10 -10.45
CA ASP A 84 1.80 -4.38 -10.82
C ASP A 84 2.26 -3.48 -12.00
N HIS A 85 3.53 -3.11 -12.02
CA HIS A 85 4.15 -2.22 -13.01
C HIS A 85 5.25 -2.92 -13.86
N HIS A 86 5.59 -4.17 -13.54
CA HIS A 86 6.71 -4.92 -14.12
C HIS A 86 6.49 -5.43 -15.56
N GLN A 87 5.27 -5.34 -16.09
CA GLN A 87 4.95 -5.78 -17.44
C GLN A 87 5.73 -5.00 -18.51
N LYS A 88 6.15 -5.73 -19.55
CA LYS A 88 6.87 -5.16 -20.67
C LYS A 88 6.02 -4.10 -21.37
N GLY A 89 6.59 -2.91 -21.54
CA GLY A 89 5.91 -1.78 -22.18
C GLY A 89 4.88 -1.09 -21.27
N PHE A 90 4.97 -1.27 -19.94
CA PHE A 90 4.22 -0.45 -19.01
C PHE A 90 4.71 1.01 -19.07
N GLU A 91 3.78 1.92 -19.35
CA GLU A 91 4.03 3.36 -19.54
C GLU A 91 2.99 4.22 -18.78
N GLU A 92 2.28 3.63 -17.81
CA GLU A 92 1.27 4.36 -17.05
C GLU A 92 1.94 5.44 -16.20
N VAL A 93 1.38 6.65 -16.26
CA VAL A 93 1.81 7.81 -15.47
C VAL A 93 0.66 8.32 -14.62
N PHE A 94 0.95 9.14 -13.61
CA PHE A 94 -0.10 9.75 -12.77
C PHE A 94 -1.09 10.60 -13.57
N GLY A 95 -0.65 11.19 -14.68
CA GLY A 95 -1.39 12.19 -15.43
C GLY A 95 -1.09 13.59 -14.90
N HIS A 96 -2.00 14.54 -15.07
CA HIS A 96 -1.89 15.90 -14.50
C HIS A 96 -0.60 16.68 -14.84
N GLY A 97 0.09 16.31 -15.93
CA GLY A 97 1.35 16.93 -16.37
C GLY A 97 2.61 16.21 -15.88
N PHE A 98 2.49 15.15 -15.09
CA PHE A 98 3.61 14.29 -14.70
C PHE A 98 3.89 13.24 -15.78
N SER A 99 5.18 12.95 -15.98
CA SER A 99 5.67 11.99 -16.98
C SER A 99 6.39 10.79 -16.35
N THR A 100 6.57 10.79 -15.04
CA THR A 100 7.20 9.69 -14.31
C THR A 100 6.30 8.46 -14.36
N LYS A 101 6.88 7.34 -14.80
CA LYS A 101 6.22 6.04 -14.80
C LYS A 101 5.91 5.61 -13.37
N LEU A 102 4.70 5.10 -13.13
CA LEU A 102 4.26 4.68 -11.80
C LEU A 102 4.92 3.38 -11.36
N SER A 103 5.23 3.26 -10.07
CA SER A 103 5.43 1.98 -9.38
C SER A 103 4.12 1.47 -8.78
N SER A 104 4.14 0.37 -8.04
CA SER A 104 2.93 -0.13 -7.37
C SER A 104 2.38 0.84 -6.33
N ALA A 105 3.23 1.57 -5.60
CA ALA A 105 2.80 2.66 -4.73
C ALA A 105 2.05 3.75 -5.51
N GLY A 106 2.62 4.22 -6.62
CA GLY A 106 1.99 5.24 -7.46
C GLY A 106 0.66 4.80 -8.04
N LEU A 107 0.53 3.53 -8.43
CA LEU A 107 -0.73 2.93 -8.88
C LEU A 107 -1.79 2.94 -7.78
N VAL A 108 -1.48 2.46 -6.57
CA VAL A 108 -2.39 2.51 -5.43
C VAL A 108 -2.79 3.96 -5.13
N TYR A 109 -1.83 4.88 -5.09
CA TYR A 109 -2.10 6.29 -4.84
C TYR A 109 -2.98 6.92 -5.93
N LYS A 110 -2.78 6.56 -7.21
CA LYS A 110 -3.61 7.06 -8.31
C LYS A 110 -5.09 6.71 -8.14
N HIS A 111 -5.41 5.52 -7.62
CA HIS A 111 -6.78 5.05 -7.46
C HIS A 111 -7.41 5.41 -6.11
N PHE A 112 -6.61 5.43 -5.04
CA PHE A 112 -7.13 5.60 -3.68
C PHE A 112 -6.65 6.88 -2.98
N GLY A 113 -5.70 7.62 -3.54
CA GLY A 113 -5.07 8.77 -2.87
C GLY A 113 -6.06 9.88 -2.50
N LYS A 114 -7.12 10.10 -3.30
CA LYS A 114 -8.18 11.06 -2.95
C LYS A 114 -8.99 10.60 -1.75
N GLU A 115 -9.36 9.34 -1.70
CA GLU A 115 -10.06 8.73 -0.55
C GLU A 115 -9.24 8.91 0.73
N LEU A 116 -7.95 8.59 0.69
CA LEU A 116 -7.05 8.72 1.83
C LEU A 116 -6.95 10.15 2.34
N ILE A 117 -6.79 11.12 1.43
CA ILE A 117 -6.71 12.54 1.78
C ILE A 117 -8.05 13.06 2.34
N ALA A 118 -9.16 12.67 1.72
CA ALA A 118 -10.50 13.08 2.14
C ALA A 118 -10.82 12.59 3.56
N LYS A 119 -10.46 11.34 3.87
CA LYS A 119 -10.59 10.76 5.21
C LYS A 119 -9.81 11.54 6.26
N GLU A 120 -8.55 11.88 5.98
CA GLU A 120 -7.74 12.64 6.94
C GLU A 120 -8.31 14.04 7.17
N LEU A 121 -8.70 14.72 6.09
CA LEU A 121 -9.30 16.06 6.18
C LEU A 121 -10.72 16.04 6.78
N ASN A 122 -11.34 14.86 6.91
CA ASN A 122 -12.73 14.67 7.29
C ASN A 122 -13.70 15.49 6.41
N VAL A 123 -13.51 15.40 5.09
CA VAL A 123 -14.34 16.03 4.05
C VAL A 123 -14.66 15.02 2.94
N ASP A 124 -15.57 15.37 2.03
CA ASP A 124 -15.86 14.56 0.85
C ASP A 124 -14.69 14.54 -0.15
N GLU A 125 -14.51 13.43 -0.90
CA GLU A 125 -13.48 13.31 -1.95
C GLU A 125 -13.58 14.39 -3.05
N GLY A 126 -14.77 14.95 -3.25
CA GLY A 126 -15.02 16.03 -4.20
C GLY A 126 -14.56 17.42 -3.72
N HIS A 127 -14.10 17.54 -2.47
CA HIS A 127 -13.69 18.83 -1.90
C HIS A 127 -12.46 19.40 -2.65
N PRO A 128 -12.41 20.71 -2.96
CA PRO A 128 -11.32 21.30 -3.73
C PRO A 128 -9.93 21.12 -3.08
N ASP A 129 -9.87 21.11 -1.75
CA ASP A 129 -8.61 20.89 -1.04
C ASP A 129 -8.10 19.45 -1.19
N VAL A 130 -8.99 18.46 -1.33
CA VAL A 130 -8.59 17.07 -1.60
C VAL A 130 -7.87 17.00 -2.93
N HIS A 131 -8.41 17.63 -3.98
CA HIS A 131 -7.74 17.65 -5.27
C HIS A 131 -6.39 18.39 -5.22
N ARG A 132 -6.33 19.52 -4.51
CA ARG A 132 -5.09 20.29 -4.35
C ARG A 132 -4.01 19.47 -3.66
N LEU A 133 -4.34 18.81 -2.55
CA LEU A 133 -3.42 17.94 -1.82
C LEU A 133 -3.06 16.69 -2.63
N PHE A 134 -4.00 16.10 -3.38
CA PHE A 134 -3.74 14.94 -4.24
C PHE A 134 -2.60 15.21 -5.24
N LEU A 135 -2.58 16.40 -5.84
CA LEU A 135 -1.50 16.80 -6.74
C LEU A 135 -0.21 17.17 -5.97
N ALA A 136 -0.34 17.83 -4.82
CA ALA A 136 0.81 18.27 -4.03
C ALA A 136 1.57 17.10 -3.39
N VAL A 137 0.87 16.13 -2.83
CA VAL A 137 1.45 14.93 -2.24
C VAL A 137 2.11 14.07 -3.32
N TYR A 138 1.49 13.93 -4.50
CA TYR A 138 2.15 13.24 -5.61
C TYR A 138 3.49 13.91 -5.97
N LYS A 139 3.44 15.21 -6.23
CA LYS A 139 4.61 16.00 -6.64
C LYS A 139 5.76 15.96 -5.64
N ASN A 140 5.46 16.07 -4.35
CA ASN A 140 6.48 16.29 -3.32
C ASN A 140 6.89 15.02 -2.59
N PHE A 141 6.18 13.90 -2.79
CA PHE A 141 6.44 12.65 -2.09
C PHE A 141 6.38 11.43 -3.02
N MET A 142 5.22 11.15 -3.64
CA MET A 142 5.03 9.90 -4.39
C MET A 142 5.93 9.79 -5.63
N GLU A 143 6.09 10.88 -6.38
CA GLU A 143 6.85 10.86 -7.64
C GLU A 143 8.31 10.40 -7.43
N ALA A 144 8.91 10.72 -6.28
CA ALA A 144 10.25 10.26 -5.96
C ALA A 144 10.31 8.75 -5.70
N ILE A 145 9.26 8.17 -5.10
CA ILE A 145 9.16 6.73 -4.88
C ILE A 145 8.99 6.02 -6.22
N ASP A 146 8.08 6.50 -7.07
CA ASP A 146 7.87 6.00 -8.43
C ASP A 146 9.15 6.04 -9.27
N ALA A 147 9.86 7.17 -9.25
CA ALA A 147 11.08 7.36 -10.02
C ALA A 147 12.21 6.42 -9.55
N ILE A 148 12.43 6.32 -8.24
CA ILE A 148 13.51 5.47 -7.68
C ILE A 148 13.28 4.01 -8.04
N ASP A 149 12.04 3.54 -7.88
CA ASP A 149 11.70 2.15 -8.14
C ASP A 149 11.82 1.80 -9.64
N ASN A 150 11.40 2.70 -10.53
CA ASN A 150 11.60 2.55 -11.97
C ASN A 150 13.05 2.83 -12.45
N GLY A 151 13.99 3.10 -11.54
CA GLY A 151 15.40 3.38 -11.87
C GLY A 151 15.63 4.69 -12.62
N ILE A 152 14.72 5.66 -12.47
CA ILE A 152 14.78 6.97 -13.11
C ILE A 152 15.66 7.91 -12.27
N ASN A 153 16.66 8.51 -12.93
CA ASN A 153 17.51 9.51 -12.28
C ASN A 153 16.75 10.84 -12.11
N GLN A 154 17.01 11.56 -11.01
CA GLN A 154 16.43 12.89 -10.77
C GLN A 154 16.78 13.93 -11.86
N TYR A 155 17.90 13.73 -12.55
CA TYR A 155 18.35 14.57 -13.65
C TYR A 155 18.86 13.68 -14.79
N ASP A 156 18.62 14.10 -16.03
CA ASP A 156 19.33 13.55 -17.18
C ASP A 156 20.83 13.74 -17.00
N THR A 157 21.61 12.67 -17.14
CA THR A 157 23.05 12.74 -16.87
C THR A 157 23.88 11.90 -17.83
N ASP A 158 24.93 12.53 -18.37
CA ASP A 158 25.99 11.87 -19.15
C ASP A 158 27.16 11.41 -18.28
N LYS A 159 27.09 11.63 -16.96
CA LYS A 159 28.18 11.39 -16.01
C LYS A 159 27.67 10.72 -14.72
N PRO A 160 28.51 9.95 -14.01
CA PRO A 160 28.13 9.43 -12.70
C PRO A 160 27.94 10.58 -11.68
N PRO A 161 27.12 10.36 -10.63
CA PRO A 161 26.91 11.37 -9.59
C PRO A 161 28.22 11.65 -8.84
N ARG A 162 28.40 12.89 -8.39
CA ARG A 162 29.60 13.30 -7.63
C ARG A 162 29.67 12.68 -6.23
N TYR A 163 28.53 12.30 -5.68
CA TYR A 163 28.39 11.60 -4.41
C TYR A 163 27.10 10.78 -4.41
N VAL A 164 27.03 9.76 -3.56
CA VAL A 164 25.83 8.93 -3.36
C VAL A 164 25.12 9.39 -2.09
N ASN A 165 23.80 9.60 -2.16
CA ASN A 165 22.97 9.92 -0.99
C ASN A 165 21.92 8.83 -0.76
N ASN A 166 22.12 8.05 0.31
CA ASN A 166 21.24 6.96 0.73
C ASN A 166 20.42 7.31 1.99
N THR A 167 20.08 8.59 2.19
CA THR A 167 19.22 9.05 3.30
C THR A 167 17.74 9.16 2.92
N ASN A 168 17.40 8.99 1.64
CA ASN A 168 16.00 9.00 1.17
C ASN A 168 15.19 7.82 1.75
N LEU A 169 13.86 7.94 1.70
CA LEU A 169 12.94 6.95 2.24
C LEU A 169 13.18 5.56 1.64
N SER A 170 13.31 5.44 0.32
CA SER A 170 13.54 4.14 -0.34
C SER A 170 14.81 3.45 0.14
N SER A 171 15.89 4.21 0.35
CA SER A 171 17.14 3.68 0.91
C SER A 171 17.01 3.26 2.37
N ARG A 172 16.15 3.93 3.15
CA ARG A 172 15.91 3.59 4.56
C ARG A 172 15.04 2.35 4.70
N VAL A 173 14.00 2.21 3.88
CA VAL A 173 13.19 0.99 3.79
C VAL A 173 14.05 -0.18 3.31
N GLY A 174 14.86 0.03 2.27
CA GLY A 174 15.76 -1.01 1.75
C GLY A 174 16.74 -1.56 2.78
N LYS A 175 17.20 -0.74 3.75
CA LYS A 175 18.08 -1.17 4.86
C LYS A 175 17.40 -2.07 5.89
N LEU A 176 16.07 -2.20 5.86
CA LEU A 176 15.34 -3.10 6.74
C LEU A 176 15.30 -4.54 6.20
N ASN A 177 15.63 -4.74 4.92
CA ASN A 177 15.81 -6.08 4.37
C ASN A 177 16.87 -6.85 5.16
N LEU A 178 16.68 -8.18 5.22
CA LEU A 178 17.65 -9.06 5.85
C LEU A 178 18.97 -9.03 5.08
N ASP A 179 20.07 -8.86 5.81
CA ASP A 179 21.41 -9.01 5.27
C ASP A 179 21.71 -10.51 5.07
N TRP A 180 22.53 -10.88 4.08
CA TRP A 180 22.97 -12.26 3.85
C TRP A 180 23.77 -12.84 5.03
N THR A 181 24.25 -11.99 5.94
CA THR A 181 24.90 -12.40 7.18
C THR A 181 23.94 -12.63 8.35
N GLU A 182 22.66 -12.27 8.23
CA GLU A 182 21.68 -12.50 9.30
C GLU A 182 21.49 -14.00 9.53
N PRO A 183 21.57 -14.48 10.80
CA PRO A 183 21.46 -15.91 11.10
C PRO A 183 20.04 -16.45 10.89
N ASP A 184 19.02 -15.60 11.02
CA ASP A 184 17.62 -15.93 10.79
C ASP A 184 17.15 -15.38 9.44
N GLN A 185 17.05 -16.27 8.46
CA GLN A 185 16.56 -16.01 7.11
C GLN A 185 15.13 -16.57 6.91
N SER A 186 14.37 -16.74 7.99
CA SER A 186 13.00 -17.27 7.92
C SER A 186 12.04 -16.29 7.25
N ALA A 187 10.95 -16.83 6.70
CA ALA A 187 9.88 -16.03 6.11
C ALA A 187 9.19 -15.15 7.17
N GLU A 188 9.08 -15.65 8.40
CA GLU A 188 8.55 -14.90 9.54
C GLU A 188 9.40 -13.65 9.80
N ARG A 189 10.73 -13.82 9.85
CA ARG A 189 11.66 -12.71 10.07
C ARG A 189 11.64 -11.69 8.93
N GLU A 190 11.53 -12.17 7.69
CA GLU A 190 11.39 -11.31 6.51
C GLU A 190 10.08 -10.51 6.55
N ASN A 191 8.97 -11.14 6.98
CA ASN A 191 7.67 -10.48 7.12
C ASN A 191 7.66 -9.44 8.25
N GLU A 192 8.37 -9.70 9.36
CA GLU A 192 8.58 -8.69 10.41
C GLU A 192 9.34 -7.47 9.87
N ALA A 193 10.41 -7.70 9.11
CA ALA A 193 11.18 -6.63 8.46
C ALA A 193 10.31 -5.84 7.47
N PHE A 194 9.49 -6.53 6.67
CA PHE A 194 8.55 -5.88 5.77
C PHE A 194 7.53 -5.01 6.51
N GLN A 195 6.98 -5.50 7.63
CA GLN A 195 6.07 -4.71 8.46
C GLN A 195 6.73 -3.44 8.99
N GLN A 196 8.00 -3.51 9.40
CA GLN A 196 8.77 -2.31 9.77
C GLN A 196 8.96 -1.35 8.59
N GLY A 197 9.16 -1.88 7.38
CA GLY A 197 9.20 -1.10 6.14
C GLY A 197 7.89 -0.37 5.85
N MET A 198 6.76 -1.08 5.98
CA MET A 198 5.42 -0.49 5.87
C MET A 198 5.20 0.61 6.90
N ASP A 199 5.54 0.37 8.17
CA ASP A 199 5.35 1.35 9.25
C ASP A 199 6.21 2.59 9.02
N LEU A 200 7.46 2.41 8.57
CA LEU A 200 8.36 3.51 8.26
C LEU A 200 7.85 4.35 7.09
N ALA A 201 7.52 3.72 5.96
CA ALA A 201 7.04 4.42 4.77
C ALA A 201 5.68 5.08 5.00
N GLY A 202 4.78 4.35 5.66
CA GLY A 202 3.45 4.82 6.00
C GLY A 202 3.46 6.01 6.94
N LYS A 203 4.31 5.99 7.97
CA LYS A 203 4.48 7.16 8.86
C LYS A 203 4.94 8.39 8.08
N GLU A 204 5.94 8.23 7.20
CA GLU A 204 6.45 9.36 6.41
C GLU A 204 5.39 9.89 5.43
N PHE A 205 4.58 9.02 4.83
CA PHE A 205 3.44 9.42 4.00
C PHE A 205 2.42 10.26 4.79
N LEU A 206 2.04 9.83 5.99
CA LEU A 206 1.13 10.59 6.85
C LEU A 206 1.76 11.92 7.29
N ASP A 207 3.04 11.92 7.65
CA ASP A 207 3.75 13.14 8.06
C ASP A 207 3.89 14.15 6.90
N VAL A 208 4.03 13.71 5.64
CA VAL A 208 4.18 14.63 4.48
C VAL A 208 2.84 15.06 3.90
N SER A 209 1.78 14.25 4.04
CA SER A 209 0.50 14.54 3.39
C SER A 209 -0.27 15.71 3.98
N PHE A 210 0.08 16.14 5.19
CA PHE A 210 -0.77 17.01 6.01
C PHE A 210 -0.05 18.24 6.60
N PHE A 211 1.14 18.60 6.10
CA PHE A 211 1.86 19.85 6.41
C PHE A 211 2.27 20.65 5.17
#